data_AF-A0A1G3Q976-F1
#
_entry.id   AF-A0A1G3Q976-F1
#
_cell.length_a   1.000
_cell.length_b   1.000
_cell.length_c   1.000
_cell.angle_alpha   90.00
_cell.angle_beta   90.00
_cell.angle_gamma   90.00
#
_symmetry.space_group_name_H-M   'P 1'
#
loop_
_entity.id
_entity.type
_entity.pdbx_description
1 polymer ?
#
loop_
_entity_poly.entity_id
_entity_poly.type
_entity_poly.pdbx_seq_one_letter_code
_entity_poly.pdbx_strand_id
1 'polypeptide(L)'
;MLKPDEYEFFLDLRKVFKQSVSRLVAYAIDKYLDEITQKIRKGSDNYRFKNYAISRIIIEGVICWVLYWGVPRKLIAELYDP
;
A
#
# COMPACT_ATOMS: atom_id res chain seq x y z
N MET A 1 -4.41 1.42 15.82
CA MET A 1 -3.96 1.09 17.19
C MET A 1 -3.06 -0.14 17.07
N LEU A 2 -1.92 -0.19 17.74
CA LEU A 2 -1.02 -1.36 17.66
C LEU A 2 -1.73 -2.59 18.24
N LYS A 3 -1.49 -3.76 17.66
CA LYS A 3 -1.93 -5.02 18.25
C LYS A 3 -1.14 -5.31 19.53
N PRO A 4 -1.69 -6.11 20.48
CA PRO A 4 -1.02 -6.38 21.75
C PRO A 4 0.40 -6.95 21.59
N ASP A 5 0.61 -7.82 20.60
CA ASP A 5 1.90 -8.42 20.27
C ASP A 5 2.92 -7.38 19.73
N GLU A 6 2.46 -6.45 18.89
CA GLU A 6 3.30 -5.36 18.38
C GLU A 6 3.72 -4.41 19.53
N TYR A 7 2.82 -4.17 20.49
CA TYR A 7 3.10 -3.33 21.65
C TYR A 7 4.18 -3.94 22.56
N GLU A 8 4.07 -5.22 22.90
CA GLU A 8 5.07 -5.93 23.70
C GLU A 8 6.44 -5.98 23.00
N PHE A 9 6.44 -6.21 21.69
CA PHE A 9 7.66 -6.13 20.89
C PHE A 9 8.39 -4.78 21.04
N PHE A 10 7.67 -3.66 20.91
CA PHE A 10 8.28 -2.35 21.09
C PHE A 10 8.71 -2.07 22.54
N LEU A 11 8.02 -2.62 23.54
CA LEU A 11 8.45 -2.53 24.93
C LEU A 11 9.81 -3.22 25.14
N ASP A 12 9.98 -4.41 24.58
CA ASP A 12 11.24 -5.15 24.72
C ASP A 12 12.39 -4.48 23.97
N LEU A 13 12.14 -3.96 22.76
CA LEU A 13 13.13 -3.16 22.04
C LEU A 13 13.58 -1.94 22.85
N ARG A 14 12.66 -1.21 23.50
CA ARG A 14 13.03 -0.08 24.37
C ARG A 14 13.91 -0.53 25.53
N LYS A 15 13.61 -1.68 26.14
CA LYS A 15 14.39 -2.22 27.27
C LYS A 15 15.80 -2.59 26.83
N VAL A 16 15.97 -3.18 25.64
CA VAL A 16 17.26 -3.59 25.08
C VAL A 16 18.09 -2.39 24.68
N PHE A 17 17.54 -1.50 23.86
CA PHE A 17 18.28 -0.40 23.25
C PHE A 17 18.36 0.86 24.12
N LYS A 18 17.56 0.93 25.20
CA LYS A 18 17.45 2.10 26.10
C LYS A 18 17.11 3.40 25.35
N GLN A 19 16.31 3.29 24.31
CA GLN A 19 15.88 4.41 23.46
C GLN A 19 14.35 4.50 23.37
N SER A 20 13.83 5.65 22.93
CA SER A 20 12.41 5.80 22.63
C SER A 20 12.03 5.00 21.37
N VAL A 21 10.75 4.60 21.26
CA VAL A 21 10.24 3.97 20.03
C VAL A 21 10.46 4.87 18.82
N SER A 22 10.25 6.19 18.95
CA SER A 22 10.47 7.15 17.87
C SER A 22 11.91 7.14 17.35
N ARG A 23 12.91 7.02 18.23
CA ARG A 23 14.33 6.94 17.83
C ARG A 23 14.65 5.61 17.15
N LEU A 24 14.07 4.52 17.63
CA LEU A 24 14.21 3.20 17.00
C LEU A 24 13.60 3.17 15.60
N VAL A 25 12.43 3.78 15.43
CA VAL A 25 11.77 3.92 14.11
C VAL A 25 12.60 4.82 13.20
N ALA A 26 13.10 5.96 13.69
CA ALA A 26 13.98 6.82 12.89
C ALA A 26 15.25 6.11 12.43
N TYR A 27 15.89 5.34 13.33
CA TYR A 27 17.05 4.51 12.99
C TYR A 27 16.71 3.43 11.95
N ALA A 28 15.55 2.78 12.08
CA ALA A 28 15.12 1.77 11.11
C ALA A 28 14.85 2.37 9.73
N ILE A 29 14.25 3.56 9.67
CA ILE A 29 14.02 4.29 8.42
C ILE A 29 15.37 4.64 7.77
N ASP A 30 16.27 5.29 8.52
CA ASP A 30 17.60 5.68 8.03
C ASP A 30 18.39 4.49 7.47
N LYS A 31 18.29 3.33 8.13
CA LYS A 31 19.07 2.14 7.76
C LYS A 31 18.46 1.29 6.64
N TYR A 32 17.13 1.18 6.56
CA TYR A 32 16.47 0.17 5.73
C TYR A 32 15.53 0.74 4.67
N LEU A 33 15.21 2.04 4.69
CA LEU A 33 14.25 2.63 3.75
C LEU A 33 14.69 2.42 2.30
N ASP A 34 15.96 2.69 1.98
CA ASP A 34 16.46 2.58 0.61
C ASP A 34 16.37 1.15 0.07
N GLU A 35 16.71 0.15 0.88
CA GLU A 35 16.60 -1.26 0.52
C GLU A 35 15.14 -1.66 0.26
N ILE A 36 14.22 -1.20 1.13
CA ILE A 36 12.79 -1.44 0.99
C ILE A 36 12.26 -0.75 -0.28
N THR A 37 12.65 0.50 -0.53
CA THR A 37 12.24 1.25 -1.73
C THR A 37 12.77 0.59 -3.00
N GLN A 38 14.01 0.08 -3.00
CA GLN A 38 14.55 -0.67 -4.14
C GLN A 38 13.76 -1.96 -4.42
N LYS A 39 13.33 -2.67 -3.36
CA LYS A 39 12.46 -3.85 -3.49
C LYS A 39 11.08 -3.49 -4.05
N ILE A 40 10.50 -2.37 -3.61
CA ILE A 40 9.20 -1.87 -4.08
C ILE A 40 9.27 -1.42 -5.55
N ARG A 41 10.37 -0.79 -5.99
CA ARG A 41 10.53 -0.31 -7.38
C ARG A 41 10.38 -1.40 -8.44
N LYS A 42 10.51 -2.68 -8.10
CA LYS A 42 10.25 -3.82 -9.01
C LYS A 42 8.75 -4.09 -9.24
N GLY A 43 7.87 -3.40 -8.53
CA GLY A 43 6.41 -3.39 -8.72
C GLY A 43 5.86 -2.03 -8.30
N SER A 44 5.95 -1.05 -9.19
CA SER A 44 5.68 0.38 -8.94
C SER A 44 4.21 0.74 -8.69
N ASP A 45 3.34 -0.25 -8.47
CA ASP A 45 1.97 0.05 -8.05
C ASP A 45 1.97 0.31 -6.55
N ASN A 46 1.86 1.58 -6.17
CA ASN A 46 1.74 1.99 -4.76
C ASN A 46 0.46 1.43 -4.11
N TYR A 47 -0.46 0.89 -4.90
CA TYR A 47 -1.61 0.14 -4.41
C TYR A 47 -1.33 -1.35 -4.47
N ARG A 48 -1.04 -1.94 -3.30
CA ARG A 48 -1.00 -3.40 -3.13
C ARG A 48 -2.32 -4.08 -3.53
N PHE A 49 -3.42 -3.34 -3.49
CA PHE A 49 -4.74 -3.81 -3.86
C PHE A 49 -5.18 -3.15 -5.16
N LYS A 50 -5.44 -3.98 -6.19
CA LYS A 50 -6.18 -3.58 -7.40
C LYS A 50 -7.67 -3.43 -7.09
N ASN A 51 -7.99 -2.59 -6.11
CA ASN A 51 -9.36 -2.30 -5.68
C ASN A 51 -9.91 -1.06 -6.38
N TYR A 52 -9.43 -0.76 -7.57
CA TYR A 52 -9.93 0.33 -8.39
C TYR A 52 -10.03 -0.13 -9.84
N ALA A 53 -10.98 0.44 -10.56
CA ALA A 53 -11.12 0.26 -11.98
C ALA A 53 -11.11 1.64 -12.65
N ILE A 54 -10.72 1.67 -13.92
CA ILE A 54 -10.83 2.86 -14.76
C ILE A 54 -11.51 2.41 -16.05
N SER A 55 -12.60 3.08 -16.42
CA SER A 55 -13.22 2.89 -17.73
C SER A 55 -13.17 4.17 -18.54
N ARG A 56 -13.06 4.00 -19.85
CA ARG A 56 -13.12 5.09 -20.83
C ARG A 56 -14.46 4.99 -21.54
N ILE A 57 -15.22 6.08 -21.54
CA ILE A 57 -16.43 6.22 -22.34
C ILE A 57 -16.29 7.41 -23.28
N ILE A 58 -16.94 7.32 -24.44
CA ILE A 58 -16.99 8.41 -25.42
C ILE A 58 -18.45 8.83 -25.55
N ILE A 59 -18.76 10.09 -25.25
CA ILE A 59 -20.10 10.67 -25.37
C ILE A 59 -19.99 11.83 -26.34
N GLU A 60 -20.65 11.74 -27.49
CA GLU A 60 -20.65 12.80 -28.53
C GLU A 60 -19.24 13.26 -28.94
N GLY A 61 -18.29 12.32 -29.00
CA GLY A 61 -16.88 12.60 -29.34
C GLY A 61 -16.04 13.13 -28.18
N VAL A 62 -16.63 13.40 -27.02
CA VAL A 62 -15.91 13.79 -25.80
C VAL A 62 -15.44 12.55 -25.05
N ILE A 63 -14.16 12.52 -24.70
CA ILE A 63 -13.57 11.46 -23.88
C ILE A 63 -13.89 11.73 -22.42
N CYS A 64 -14.60 10.82 -21.77
CA CYS A 64 -14.85 10.84 -20.34
C CYS A 64 -14.15 9.65 -19.67
N TRP A 65 -13.55 9.92 -18.51
CA TRP A 65 -12.93 8.91 -17.66
C TRP A 65 -13.80 8.66 -16.43
N VAL A 66 -14.09 7.39 -16.15
CA VAL A 66 -14.79 7.00 -14.93
C VAL A 66 -13.81 6.24 -14.04
N LEU A 67 -13.57 6.78 -12.85
CA LEU A 67 -12.70 6.17 -11.85
C LEU A 67 -13.56 5.53 -10.76
N TYR A 68 -13.31 4.26 -10.48
CA TYR A 68 -14.01 3.51 -9.44
C TYR A 68 -13.06 3.28 -8.27
N TRP A 69 -13.43 3.73 -7.06
CA TRP A 69 -12.75 3.37 -5.81
C TRP A 69 -13.31 2.06 -5.24
N GLY A 70 -13.22 1.02 -6.07
CA GLY A 70 -13.72 -0.34 -5.91
C GLY A 70 -13.70 -1.03 -7.28
N VAL A 71 -13.77 -2.36 -7.35
CA VAL A 71 -13.95 -3.05 -8.64
C VAL A 71 -15.41 -3.52 -8.75
N PRO A 72 -16.23 -2.89 -9.60
CA PRO A 72 -17.58 -3.36 -9.88
C PRO A 72 -17.57 -4.83 -10.32
N ARG A 73 -18.45 -5.66 -9.74
CA ARG A 73 -18.49 -7.12 -10.03
C ARG A 73 -18.64 -7.44 -11.52
N LYS A 74 -19.32 -6.58 -12.28
CA LYS A 74 -19.47 -6.72 -13.74
C LYS A 74 -18.12 -6.65 -14.45
N LEU A 75 -17.25 -5.70 -14.06
CA LEU A 75 -15.91 -5.56 -14.63
C LEU A 75 -14.98 -6.71 -14.21
N ILE A 76 -15.27 -7.40 -13.09
CA ILE A 76 -14.57 -8.62 -12.71
C ILE A 76 -14.99 -9.77 -13.62
N ALA A 77 -16.29 -9.94 -13.88
CA ALA A 77 -16.81 -11.03 -14.71
C ALA A 77 -16.27 -10.99 -16.16
N GLU A 78 -16.17 -9.80 -16.75
CA GLU A 78 -15.63 -9.59 -18.11
C GLU A 78 -14.14 -9.94 -18.25
N LEU A 79 -13.38 -10.07 -17.15
CA LEU A 79 -11.97 -10.48 -17.19
C LEU A 79 -11.77 -12.01 -17.18
N TYR A 80 -12.81 -12.78 -16.85
CA TYR A 80 -12.75 -14.24 -16.70
C TYR A 80 -13.53 -15.00 -17.77
N ASP A 81 -14.22 -14.31 -18.68
CA ASP A 81 -14.90 -14.91 -19.83
C ASP A 81 -14.47 -14.16 -21.11
N PRO A 82 -13.51 -14.70 -21.89
CA PRO A 82 -12.94 -14.06 -23.08
C PRO A 82 -13.85 -14.05 -24.31
#